data_AF-A0A238KG20-F1
#
_entry.id   AF-A0A238KG20-F1
#
_cell.length_a   1.000
_cell.length_b   1.000
_cell.length_c   1.000
_cell.angle_alpha   90.00
_cell.angle_beta   90.00
_cell.angle_gamma   90.00
#
_symmetry.space_group_name_H-M   'P 1'
#
loop_
_entity.id
_entity.type
_entity.pdbx_description
1 polymer ?
#
loop_
_entity_poly.entity_id
_entity_poly.type
_entity_poly.pdbx_seq_one_letter_code
_entity_poly.pdbx_strand_id
1 'polypeptide(L)' 'MNANGLINMVVRQFLGRFMNKGIDAGIDYAAKRGKRGEELSHEERLRARNAKQTAKRAQQAGRLIRRIGRF' A
#
# COMPACT_ATOMS: atom_id res chain seq x y z
N MET A 1 23.02 14.09 -23.53
CA MET A 1 22.43 13.33 -22.41
C MET A 1 22.30 14.27 -21.23
N ASN A 2 21.07 14.57 -20.79
CA ASN A 2 20.82 15.61 -19.80
C ASN A 2 20.98 15.03 -18.39
N ALA A 3 22.00 15.47 -17.66
CA ALA A 3 22.18 15.15 -16.24
C ALA A 3 20.91 15.47 -15.41
N ASN A 4 20.16 16.50 -15.83
CA ASN A 4 18.85 16.83 -15.26
C ASN A 4 17.80 15.73 -15.43
N GLY A 5 17.84 14.99 -16.55
CA GLY A 5 16.97 13.84 -16.79
C GLY A 5 17.32 12.66 -15.88
N LEU A 6 18.62 12.42 -15.66
CA LEU A 6 19.10 11.38 -14.74
C LEU A 6 18.71 11.69 -13.29
N ILE A 7 18.89 12.94 -12.85
CA ILE A 7 18.48 13.39 -11.51
C ILE A 7 16.97 13.25 -11.35
N ASN A 8 16.18 13.70 -12.32
CA ASN A 8 14.73 13.57 -12.26
C ASN A 8 14.28 12.10 -12.21
N MET A 9 14.96 11.19 -12.92
CA MET A 9 14.70 9.75 -12.81
C MET A 9 15.04 9.21 -11.42
N VAL A 10 16.24 9.52 -10.91
CA VAL A 10 16.72 9.02 -9.61
C VAL A 10 15.83 9.54 -8.48
N VAL A 11 15.57 10.85 -8.45
CA VAL A 11 14.71 11.50 -7.44
C VAL A 11 13.31 10.91 -7.49
N ARG A 12 12.71 10.77 -8.67
CA ARG A 12 11.34 10.23 -8.79
C ARG A 12 11.26 8.76 -8.38
N GLN A 13 12.30 7.97 -8.68
CA GLN A 13 12.38 6.58 -8.27
C GLN A 13 12.65 6.44 -6.76
N PHE A 14 13.44 7.34 -6.18
CA PHE A 14 13.69 7.40 -4.73
C PHE A 14 12.47 7.88 -3.96
N LEU A 15 11.87 9.02 -4.34
CA LEU A 15 10.65 9.54 -3.71
C LEU A 15 9.52 8.51 -3.79
N GLY A 16 9.30 7.92 -4.98
CA GLY A 16 8.25 6.92 -5.15
C GLY A 16 8.47 5.70 -4.26
N ARG A 17 9.70 5.17 -4.18
CA ARG A 17 10.00 4.02 -3.33
C ARG A 17 10.01 4.37 -1.84
N PHE A 18 10.50 5.54 -1.46
CA PHE A 18 10.61 5.99 -0.08
C PHE A 18 9.26 6.40 0.49
N MET A 19 8.42 7.11 -0.27
CA MET A 19 7.04 7.41 0.14
C MET A 19 6.21 6.15 0.23
N ASN A 20 6.27 5.24 -0.77
CA ASN A 20 5.52 3.98 -0.69
C ASN A 20 5.96 3.16 0.53
N LYS A 21 7.27 2.96 0.73
CA LYS A 21 7.77 2.19 1.89
C LYS A 21 7.59 2.92 3.21
N GLY A 22 7.73 4.24 3.25
CA GLY A 22 7.65 5.06 4.45
C GLY A 22 6.20 5.29 4.91
N ILE A 23 5.26 5.41 3.98
CA ILE A 23 3.83 5.45 4.28
C ILE A 23 3.35 4.06 4.68
N ASP A 24 3.72 3.00 3.95
CA ASP A 24 3.34 1.63 4.33
C ASP A 24 3.92 1.26 5.69
N ALA A 25 5.21 1.54 5.94
CA ALA A 25 5.85 1.29 7.24
C ALA A 25 5.32 2.22 8.33
N GLY A 26 5.00 3.48 8.02
CA GLY A 26 4.43 4.44 8.97
C GLY A 26 3.00 4.08 9.37
N ILE A 27 2.18 3.65 8.42
CA ILE A 27 0.82 3.15 8.66
C ILE A 27 0.89 1.81 9.37
N ASP A 28 1.73 0.87 8.95
CA ASP A 28 1.85 -0.43 9.60
C ASP A 28 2.44 -0.28 11.02
N TYR A 29 3.38 0.64 11.23
CA TYR A 29 3.91 0.98 12.56
C TYR A 29 2.88 1.72 13.41
N ALA A 30 2.13 2.68 12.87
CA ALA A 30 1.06 3.37 13.61
C ALA A 30 -0.10 2.42 13.93
N ALA A 31 -0.49 1.56 12.99
CA ALA A 31 -1.50 0.53 13.18
C ALA A 31 -1.02 -0.53 14.19
N LYS A 32 0.23 -0.98 14.12
CA LYS A 32 0.82 -1.90 15.10
C LYS A 32 1.08 -1.27 16.46
N ARG A 33 1.36 0.03 16.54
CA ARG A 33 1.57 0.73 17.81
C ARG A 33 0.23 1.08 18.48
N GLY A 34 -0.83 1.30 17.70
CA GLY A 34 -2.21 1.41 18.18
C GLY A 34 -2.88 0.07 18.47
N LYS A 35 -2.42 -1.04 17.86
CA LYS A 35 -2.95 -2.39 18.02
C LYS A 35 -1.84 -3.43 18.01
N ARG A 36 -0.98 -3.41 19.04
CA ARG A 36 -0.03 -4.52 19.26
C ARG A 36 -0.87 -5.79 19.35
N GLY A 37 -0.60 -6.74 18.45
CA GLY A 37 -1.46 -7.89 18.13
C GLY A 37 -1.68 -8.93 19.22
N GLU A 38 -1.52 -8.59 20.49
CA GLU A 38 -1.71 -9.50 21.62
C GLU A 38 -3.15 -9.51 22.16
N GLU A 39 -3.98 -8.50 21.84
CA GLU A 39 -5.39 -8.43 22.27
C GLU A 39 -6.36 -8.02 21.16
N LEU A 40 -6.18 -8.50 19.93
CA LEU A 40 -7.26 -8.43 18.93
C LEU A 40 -8.41 -9.32 19.43
N SER A 41 -9.39 -8.71 20.11
CA SER A 41 -10.68 -9.30 20.45
C SER A 41 -11.24 -10.06 19.24
N HIS A 42 -11.94 -11.17 19.47
CA HIS A 42 -12.48 -12.03 18.40
C HIS A 42 -13.26 -11.22 17.35
N GLU A 43 -13.95 -10.17 17.78
CA GLU A 43 -14.69 -9.25 16.91
C GLU A 43 -13.81 -8.43 15.97
N GLU A 44 -12.65 -7.97 16.44
CA GLU A 44 -11.72 -7.21 15.61
C GLU A 44 -11.05 -8.08 14.55
N ARG A 45 -10.82 -9.37 14.85
CA ARG A 45 -10.30 -10.34 13.86
C ARG A 45 -11.30 -10.59 12.74
N LEU A 46 -12.59 -10.69 13.08
CA LEU A 46 -13.69 -10.82 12.12
C LEU A 46 -13.79 -9.57 11.23
N ARG A 47 -13.75 -8.38 11.82
CA ARG A 47 -13.73 -7.11 11.06
C ARG A 47 -12.50 -7.03 10.15
N ALA A 48 -11.33 -7.42 10.62
CA ALA A 48 -10.11 -7.44 9.80
C ALA A 48 -10.20 -8.45 8.64
N ARG A 49 -10.81 -9.62 8.83
CA ARG A 49 -11.04 -10.60 7.76
C ARG A 49 -11.99 -10.06 6.70
N ASN A 50 -13.10 -9.45 7.11
CA ASN A 50 -14.06 -8.82 6.20
C ASN A 50 -13.40 -7.69 5.42
N ALA A 51 -12.65 -6.81 6.09
CA ALA A 51 -11.90 -5.74 5.44
C ALA A 51 -10.88 -6.28 4.42
N LYS A 52 -10.15 -7.35 4.76
CA LYS A 52 -9.21 -8.02 3.83
C LYS A 52 -9.92 -8.60 2.61
N GLN A 53 -11.10 -9.19 2.77
CA GLN A 53 -11.86 -9.76 1.65
C GLN A 53 -12.36 -8.67 0.70
N THR A 54 -12.88 -7.56 1.24
CA THR A 54 -13.28 -6.38 0.46
C THR A 54 -12.09 -5.78 -0.28
N ALA A 55 -10.94 -5.61 0.40
CA ALA A 55 -9.72 -5.12 -0.22
C ALA A 55 -9.23 -6.04 -1.36
N LYS A 56 -9.31 -7.36 -1.19
CA LYS A 56 -8.96 -8.33 -2.25
C LYS A 56 -9.84 -8.16 -3.49
N ARG A 57 -11.16 -8.01 -3.32
CA ARG A 57 -12.10 -7.80 -4.43
C ARG A 57 -11.81 -6.48 -5.16
N ALA A 58 -11.58 -5.40 -4.40
CA ALA A 58 -11.20 -4.11 -4.97
C ALA A 58 -9.87 -4.18 -5.76
N GLN A 59 -8.87 -4.92 -5.25
CA GLN A 59 -7.62 -5.14 -5.97
C GLN A 59 -7.82 -5.93 -7.27
N GLN A 60 -8.66 -6.96 -7.26
CA GLN A 60 -8.99 -7.74 -8.46
C GLN A 60 -9.70 -6.87 -9.51
N ALA A 61 -10.69 -6.09 -9.11
CA ALA A 61 -11.37 -5.13 -9.98
C ALA A 61 -10.40 -4.09 -10.55
N GLY A 62 -9.55 -3.51 -9.71
CA GLY A 62 -8.52 -2.56 -10.15
C GLY A 62 -7.50 -3.16 -11.13
N ARG A 63 -7.14 -4.44 -10.96
CA ARG A 63 -6.28 -5.16 -11.93
C ARG A 63 -6.97 -5.36 -13.27
N LEU A 64 -8.27 -5.68 -13.26
CA LEU A 64 -9.06 -5.82 -14.48
C LEU A 64 -9.15 -4.49 -15.23
N ILE A 65 -9.48 -3.41 -14.52
CA ILE A 65 -9.55 -2.05 -15.07
C ILE A 65 -8.20 -1.65 -15.70
N ARG A 66 -7.07 -1.93 -15.02
CA ARG A 66 -5.73 -1.65 -15.56
C ARG A 66 -5.35 -2.47 -16.79
N ARG A 67 -5.95 -3.66 -16.97
CA ARG A 67 -5.74 -4.48 -18.17
C ARG A 67 -6.59 -3.98 -19.32
N ILE A 68 -7.85 -3.61 -19.05
CA ILE A 68 -8.78 -3.08 -20.04
C ILE A 68 -8.30 -1.72 -20.54
N GLY A 69 -7.93 -0.80 -19.66
CA GLY A 69 -7.47 0.54 -20.03
C GLY A 69 -6.02 0.61 -20.55
N ARG A 70 -5.39 -0.52 -20.87
CA ARG A 70 -4.07 -0.57 -21.51
C ARG A 70 -4.17 -0.95 -23.00
N PHE A 71 -5.38 -1.12 -23.52
CA PHE A 71 -5.70 -1.18 -24.94
C PHE A 71 -6.36 0.14 -25.35
#